data_AF-A0A098Y5V5-F1
#
_entry.id   AF-A0A098Y5V5-F1
#
_cell.length_a   1.000
_cell.length_b   1.000
_cell.length_c   1.000
_cell.angle_alpha   90.00
_cell.angle_beta   90.00
_cell.angle_gamma   90.00
#
_symmetry.space_group_name_H-M   'P 1'
#
loop_
_entity.id
_entity.type
_entity.pdbx_description
1 polymer ?
#
loop_
_entity_poly.entity_id
_entity_poly.type
_entity_poly.pdbx_seq_one_letter_code
_entity_poly.pdbx_strand_id
1 'polypeptide(L)'
;MSTAPSSNLEVVSPDTCTHLTGHDHVASLSAALRELTGQVETLDRWGRLLADVLTGPSRGRLLAAGNGGSAAQAQHLTAELVGRYRADRPPFSAICLTAETSSLTAIANDYPADELFARQVEAHGRDGDVLVLLSTSGRSPNAVAAARRARECGITVLAMTGPAPNPLAAVADEAVAIDSPWTATVQECHLVALHLLCAAFDAAVLADSPRISTSNHVEVVQ
;
A
#
# COMPACT_ATOMS: atom_id res chain seq x y z
N MET A 1 -16.01 35.54 -28.56
CA MET A 1 -14.83 34.93 -27.90
C MET A 1 -15.17 34.83 -26.42
N SER A 2 -15.59 33.64 -25.97
CA SER A 2 -16.05 33.39 -24.61
C SER A 2 -14.87 32.85 -23.80
N THR A 3 -14.43 33.58 -22.79
CA THR A 3 -13.36 33.18 -21.88
C THR A 3 -13.89 32.14 -20.89
N ALA A 4 -13.34 30.93 -20.92
CA ALA A 4 -13.61 29.89 -19.93
C ALA A 4 -13.03 30.30 -18.57
N PRO A 5 -13.71 29.99 -17.45
CA PRO A 5 -13.16 30.26 -16.12
C PRO A 5 -12.05 29.24 -15.83
N SER A 6 -10.84 29.73 -15.62
CA SER A 6 -9.72 28.93 -15.11
C SER A 6 -10.04 28.48 -13.67
N SER A 7 -10.31 27.18 -13.50
CA SER A 7 -10.44 26.57 -12.17
C SER A 7 -9.07 26.47 -11.51
N ASN A 8 -8.63 27.53 -10.84
CA ASN A 8 -7.58 27.46 -9.84
C ASN A 8 -8.12 26.68 -8.62
N LEU A 9 -8.13 25.36 -8.71
CA LEU A 9 -8.05 24.53 -7.51
C LEU A 9 -6.60 24.63 -7.05
N GLU A 10 -6.31 25.57 -6.15
CA GLU A 10 -5.06 25.55 -5.41
C GLU A 10 -4.90 24.16 -4.79
N VAL A 11 -3.94 23.40 -5.31
CA VAL A 11 -3.44 22.21 -4.64
C VAL A 11 -2.74 22.73 -3.39
N VAL A 12 -3.46 22.74 -2.27
CA VAL A 12 -2.88 23.05 -0.96
C VAL A 12 -1.78 22.02 -0.73
N SER A 13 -0.52 22.44 -0.90
CA SER A 13 0.63 21.62 -0.59
C SER A 13 0.60 21.33 0.92
N PRO A 14 0.61 20.06 1.37
CA PRO A 14 0.52 19.72 2.79
C PRO A 14 1.70 20.23 3.63
N ASP A 15 2.75 20.77 2.99
CA ASP A 15 4.01 21.06 3.66
C ASP A 15 4.18 22.55 4.02
N THR A 16 3.18 23.15 4.69
CA THR A 16 3.36 24.46 5.36
C THR A 16 3.93 24.30 6.78
N CYS A 17 4.87 23.36 6.96
CA CYS A 17 5.58 23.23 8.23
C CYS A 17 6.67 24.29 8.31
N THR A 18 6.37 25.44 8.89
CA THR A 18 7.38 26.48 9.05
C THR A 18 8.37 26.17 10.16
N HIS A 19 8.03 25.47 11.26
CA HIS A 19 9.01 24.95 12.25
C HIS A 19 8.41 23.86 13.17
N LEU A 20 8.74 22.58 12.97
CA LEU A 20 8.63 21.54 14.01
C LEU A 20 10.01 21.31 14.62
N THR A 21 10.13 21.37 15.94
CA THR A 21 11.34 20.85 16.60
C THR A 21 11.33 19.32 16.58
N GLY A 22 12.48 18.69 16.82
CA GLY A 22 12.53 17.23 16.97
C GLY A 22 11.61 16.70 18.08
N HIS A 23 11.39 17.49 19.14
CA HIS A 23 10.45 17.14 20.21
C HIS A 23 9.00 17.16 19.73
N ASP A 24 8.62 18.15 18.92
CA ASP A 24 7.25 18.24 18.38
C ASP A 24 6.97 17.08 17.42
N HIS A 25 7.95 16.71 16.59
CA HIS A 25 7.83 15.55 15.70
C HIS A 25 7.64 14.25 16.48
N VAL A 26 8.49 13.99 17.48
CA VAL A 26 8.38 12.80 18.33
C VAL A 26 7.04 12.76 19.07
N ALA A 27 6.55 13.90 19.57
CA ALA A 27 5.25 13.97 20.23
C ALA A 27 4.10 13.67 19.26
N SER A 28 4.12 14.26 18.06
CA SER A 28 3.16 13.98 16.98
C SER A 28 3.15 12.50 16.61
N LEU A 29 4.32 11.93 16.33
CA LEU A 29 4.45 10.52 15.98
C LEU A 29 3.95 9.61 17.10
N SER A 30 4.28 9.92 18.36
CA SER A 30 3.82 9.13 19.51
C SER A 30 2.30 9.17 19.66
N ALA A 31 1.66 10.31 19.38
CA ALA A 31 0.20 10.41 19.38
C ALA A 31 -0.41 9.57 18.25
N ALA A 32 0.05 9.73 17.01
CA ALA A 32 -0.44 9.00 15.86
C ALA A 32 -0.25 7.48 16.00
N LEU A 33 0.87 7.02 16.56
CA LEU A 33 1.11 5.60 16.83
C LEU A 33 0.14 5.02 17.87
N ARG A 34 -0.25 5.80 18.88
CA ARG A 34 -1.28 5.34 19.84
C ARG A 34 -2.62 5.15 19.16
N GLU A 35 -3.01 6.03 18.25
CA GLU A 35 -4.27 5.89 17.51
C GLU A 35 -4.22 4.73 16.51
N LEU A 36 -3.07 4.48 15.88
CA LEU A 36 -2.86 3.33 15.01
C LEU A 36 -3.13 2.00 15.74
N THR A 37 -2.94 1.93 17.06
CA THR A 37 -3.28 0.71 17.83
C THR A 37 -4.74 0.30 17.69
N GLY A 38 -5.66 1.27 17.54
CA GLY A 38 -7.09 1.01 17.31
C GLY A 38 -7.41 0.45 15.93
N GLN A 39 -6.43 0.42 15.02
CA GLN A 39 -6.58 -0.08 13.64
C GLN A 39 -5.80 -1.38 13.40
N VAL A 40 -5.15 -1.95 14.42
CA VAL A 40 -4.35 -3.18 14.30
C VAL A 40 -5.20 -4.36 13.83
N GLU A 41 -6.42 -4.52 14.35
CA GLU A 41 -7.30 -5.62 13.91
C GLU A 41 -7.66 -5.52 12.42
N THR A 42 -7.75 -4.30 11.88
CA THR A 42 -7.96 -4.08 10.44
C THR A 42 -6.74 -4.52 9.64
N LEU A 43 -5.54 -4.16 10.07
CA LEU A 43 -4.29 -4.58 9.44
C LEU A 43 -4.11 -6.11 9.51
N ASP A 44 -4.52 -6.74 10.61
CA ASP A 44 -4.52 -8.19 10.76
C ASP A 44 -5.47 -8.87 9.78
N ARG A 45 -6.68 -8.31 9.59
CA ARG A 45 -7.63 -8.79 8.58
C ARG A 45 -7.05 -8.66 7.17
N TRP A 46 -6.42 -7.53 6.86
CA TRP A 46 -5.76 -7.34 5.57
C TRP A 46 -4.65 -8.36 5.34
N GLY A 47 -3.86 -8.68 6.37
CA GLY A 47 -2.80 -9.70 6.28
C GLY A 47 -3.36 -11.08 5.96
N ARG A 48 -4.45 -11.48 6.63
CA ARG A 48 -5.17 -12.74 6.34
C ARG A 48 -5.77 -12.76 4.94
N LEU A 49 -6.44 -11.68 4.53
CA LEU A 49 -6.97 -11.53 3.18
C LEU A 49 -5.88 -11.72 2.12
N LEU A 50 -4.72 -11.09 2.31
CA LEU A 50 -3.59 -11.26 1.41
C LEU A 50 -3.07 -12.71 1.40
N ALA A 51 -3.01 -13.36 2.56
CA ALA A 51 -2.62 -14.77 2.63
C ALA A 51 -3.57 -15.65 1.81
N ASP A 52 -4.88 -15.48 1.97
CA ASP A 52 -5.90 -16.22 1.23
C ASP A 52 -5.78 -16.00 -0.28
N VAL A 53 -5.62 -14.75 -0.73
CA VAL A 53 -5.50 -14.40 -2.16
C VAL A 53 -4.21 -14.96 -2.78
N LEU A 54 -3.08 -14.81 -2.09
CA LEU A 54 -1.76 -15.13 -2.64
C LEU A 54 -1.42 -16.63 -2.54
N THR A 55 -2.00 -17.36 -1.58
CA THR A 55 -1.83 -18.81 -1.43
C THR A 55 -2.95 -19.62 -2.07
N GLY A 56 -4.09 -18.98 -2.35
CA GLY A 56 -5.27 -19.60 -2.92
C GLY A 56 -5.04 -20.20 -4.32
N PRO A 57 -6.03 -20.96 -4.84
CA PRO A 57 -5.90 -21.70 -6.08
C PRO A 57 -5.68 -20.80 -7.31
N SER A 58 -6.19 -19.58 -7.29
CA SER A 58 -5.97 -18.59 -8.36
C SER A 58 -4.56 -18.01 -8.35
N ARG A 59 -3.82 -18.14 -7.23
CA ARG A 59 -2.51 -17.51 -7.00
C ARG A 59 -2.55 -16.05 -7.43
N GLY A 60 -3.45 -15.29 -6.81
CA GLY A 60 -3.59 -13.86 -7.06
C GLY A 60 -2.31 -13.11 -6.76
N ARG A 61 -2.33 -11.80 -6.97
CA ARG A 61 -1.20 -10.91 -6.67
C ARG A 61 -1.62 -9.68 -5.90
N LEU A 62 -0.61 -9.09 -5.28
CA LEU A 62 -0.69 -7.74 -4.73
C LEU A 62 -0.09 -6.75 -5.73
N LEU A 63 -0.82 -5.68 -6.02
CA LEU A 63 -0.29 -4.47 -6.64
C LEU A 63 -0.13 -3.40 -5.55
N ALA A 64 0.92 -2.58 -5.62
CA ALA A 64 1.10 -1.46 -4.70
C ALA A 64 1.53 -0.18 -5.42
N ALA A 65 1.03 0.97 -4.97
CA ALA A 65 1.45 2.27 -5.50
C ALA A 65 1.33 3.40 -4.46
N GLY A 66 2.09 4.46 -4.68
CA GLY A 66 2.05 5.70 -3.90
C GLY A 66 2.93 6.76 -4.55
N ASN A 67 2.90 8.00 -4.05
CA ASN A 67 3.75 9.09 -4.56
C ASN A 67 4.85 9.45 -3.55
N GLY A 68 6.05 9.79 -4.02
CA GLY A 68 7.16 10.23 -3.16
C GLY A 68 7.57 9.18 -2.14
N GLY A 69 7.63 9.52 -0.84
CA GLY A 69 7.94 8.56 0.22
C GLY A 69 6.99 7.37 0.27
N SER A 70 5.71 7.57 -0.09
CA SER A 70 4.75 6.47 -0.20
C SER A 70 5.05 5.53 -1.39
N ALA A 71 5.74 6.00 -2.43
CA ALA A 71 6.23 5.14 -3.51
C ALA A 71 7.35 4.20 -3.03
N ALA A 72 8.24 4.69 -2.17
CA ALA A 72 9.29 3.87 -1.55
C ALA A 72 8.68 2.82 -0.61
N GLN A 73 7.63 3.17 0.13
CA GLN A 73 6.91 2.23 1.00
C GLN A 73 6.13 1.19 0.21
N ALA A 74 5.54 1.55 -0.93
CA ALA A 74 4.94 0.59 -1.86
C ALA A 74 6.00 -0.43 -2.34
N GLN A 75 7.19 0.03 -2.73
CA GLN A 75 8.28 -0.85 -3.11
C GLN A 75 8.71 -1.75 -1.94
N HIS A 76 8.85 -1.18 -0.74
CA HIS A 76 9.18 -1.92 0.48
C HIS A 76 8.17 -3.05 0.73
N LEU A 77 6.87 -2.76 0.72
CA LEU A 77 5.81 -3.76 0.89
C LEU A 77 5.95 -4.92 -0.11
N THR A 78 6.15 -4.61 -1.39
CA THR A 78 6.31 -5.66 -2.41
C THR A 78 7.59 -6.46 -2.24
N ALA A 79 8.69 -5.83 -1.82
CA ALA A 79 9.95 -6.51 -1.55
C ALA A 79 9.83 -7.50 -0.38
N GLU A 80 9.10 -7.13 0.68
CA GLU A 80 8.84 -8.02 1.81
C GLU A 80 8.05 -9.27 1.40
N LEU A 81 7.07 -9.13 0.49
CA LEU A 81 6.26 -10.26 -0.01
C LEU A 81 7.01 -11.16 -1.01
N VAL A 82 7.77 -10.57 -1.93
CA VAL A 82 8.56 -11.32 -2.93
C VAL A 82 9.75 -12.01 -2.28
N GLY A 83 10.43 -11.31 -1.36
CA GLY A 83 11.47 -11.88 -0.50
C GLY A 83 10.83 -12.56 0.70
N ARG A 84 11.14 -12.04 1.89
CA ARG A 84 10.53 -12.44 3.15
C ARG A 84 10.59 -11.30 4.16
N TYR A 85 9.62 -11.24 5.07
CA TYR A 85 9.63 -10.28 6.18
C TYR A 85 10.42 -10.81 7.37
N ARG A 86 9.88 -11.79 8.11
CA ARG A 86 10.57 -12.35 9.28
C ARG A 86 10.88 -13.82 9.11
N ALA A 87 9.83 -14.61 8.91
CA ALA A 87 9.97 -16.05 8.77
C ALA A 87 10.49 -16.42 7.38
N ASP A 88 11.12 -17.58 7.29
CA ASP A 88 11.38 -18.18 5.99
C ASP A 88 10.09 -18.82 5.46
N ARG A 89 9.74 -18.51 4.21
CA ARG A 89 8.49 -18.91 3.56
C ARG A 89 8.60 -18.71 2.03
N PRO A 90 7.74 -19.33 1.23
CA PRO A 90 7.77 -19.15 -0.23
C PRO A 90 7.61 -17.67 -0.65
N PRO A 91 8.13 -17.30 -1.84
CA PRO A 91 7.91 -15.97 -2.41
C PRO A 91 6.48 -15.82 -2.94
N PHE A 92 5.94 -14.60 -2.89
CA PHE A 92 4.59 -14.30 -3.41
C PHE A 92 4.61 -13.24 -4.51
N SER A 93 3.58 -13.27 -5.37
CA SER A 93 3.45 -12.31 -6.47
C SER A 93 3.02 -10.95 -5.94
N ALA A 94 3.96 -10.00 -5.93
CA ALA A 94 3.70 -8.60 -5.61
C ALA A 94 4.41 -7.67 -6.59
N ILE A 95 3.71 -6.66 -7.11
CA ILE A 95 4.23 -5.72 -8.13
C ILE A 95 4.04 -4.29 -7.64
N CYS A 96 5.14 -3.54 -7.59
CA CYS A 96 5.09 -2.12 -7.29
C CYS A 96 4.97 -1.31 -8.59
N LEU A 97 3.86 -0.58 -8.73
CA LEU A 97 3.55 0.21 -9.93
C LEU A 97 4.42 1.47 -10.07
N THR A 98 5.33 1.68 -9.11
CA THR A 98 6.28 2.80 -9.10
C THR A 98 7.73 2.36 -9.31
N ALA A 99 7.99 1.06 -9.51
CA ALA A 99 9.36 0.54 -9.63
C ALA A 99 9.93 0.64 -11.04
N GLU A 100 9.12 0.45 -12.07
CA GLU A 100 9.58 0.48 -13.46
C GLU A 100 9.47 1.90 -14.03
N THR A 101 10.62 2.54 -14.21
CA THR A 101 10.69 3.96 -14.55
C THR A 101 10.30 4.25 -15.99
N SER A 102 10.53 3.31 -16.92
CA SER A 102 10.17 3.50 -18.33
C SER A 102 8.66 3.62 -18.50
N SER A 103 7.89 2.76 -17.82
CA SER A 103 6.43 2.75 -17.81
C SER A 103 5.89 4.02 -17.15
N LEU A 104 6.44 4.41 -15.99
CA LEU A 104 6.04 5.65 -15.32
C LEU A 104 6.23 6.87 -16.23
N THR A 105 7.40 7.00 -16.84
CA THR A 105 7.74 8.16 -17.67
C THR A 105 6.98 8.17 -18.99
N ALA A 106 6.79 7.02 -19.63
CA ALA A 106 5.98 6.92 -20.84
C ALA A 106 4.51 7.29 -20.56
N ILE A 107 3.92 6.74 -19.49
CA ILE A 107 2.54 7.06 -19.12
C ILE A 107 2.39 8.54 -18.76
N ALA A 108 3.31 9.09 -17.97
CA ALA A 108 3.28 10.50 -17.59
C ALA A 108 3.45 11.45 -18.79
N ASN A 109 4.16 11.02 -19.84
CA ASN A 109 4.34 11.80 -21.06
C ASN A 109 3.10 11.75 -21.97
N ASP A 110 2.48 10.58 -22.08
CA ASP A 110 1.46 10.31 -23.10
C ASP A 110 0.02 10.47 -22.60
N TYR A 111 -0.19 10.48 -21.27
CA TYR A 111 -1.51 10.49 -20.65
C TYR A 111 -1.62 11.55 -19.53
N PRO A 112 -2.85 11.93 -19.14
CA PRO A 112 -3.08 12.75 -17.96
C PRO A 112 -2.45 12.13 -16.69
N ALA A 113 -2.02 12.98 -15.76
CA ALA A 113 -1.27 12.54 -14.59
C ALA A 113 -2.02 11.54 -13.68
N ASP A 114 -3.35 11.54 -13.70
CA ASP A 114 -4.18 10.58 -12.94
C ASP A 114 -4.16 9.16 -13.52
N GLU A 115 -3.85 8.98 -14.80
CA GLU A 115 -3.71 7.67 -15.44
C GLU A 115 -2.42 6.93 -15.06
N LEU A 116 -1.48 7.60 -14.37
CA LEU A 116 -0.15 7.07 -14.02
C LEU A 116 -0.20 5.67 -13.39
N PHE A 117 -1.13 5.45 -12.48
CA PHE A 117 -1.33 4.16 -11.81
C PHE A 117 -2.51 3.38 -12.39
N ALA A 118 -3.59 4.05 -12.81
CA ALA A 118 -4.79 3.39 -13.31
C ALA A 118 -4.51 2.50 -14.53
N ARG A 119 -3.68 2.95 -15.47
CA ARG A 119 -3.30 2.14 -16.65
C ARG A 119 -2.53 0.89 -16.27
N GLN A 120 -1.66 0.99 -15.28
CA GLN A 120 -0.87 -0.15 -14.81
C GLN A 120 -1.74 -1.14 -14.03
N VAL A 121 -2.74 -0.66 -13.27
CA VAL A 121 -3.75 -1.51 -12.64
C VAL A 121 -4.52 -2.32 -13.69
N GLU A 122 -5.02 -1.67 -14.73
CA GLU A 122 -5.74 -2.34 -15.82
C GLU A 122 -4.85 -3.34 -16.58
N ALA A 123 -3.57 -3.00 -16.79
CA ALA A 123 -2.63 -3.85 -17.52
C ALA A 123 -2.17 -5.08 -16.72
N HIS A 124 -1.98 -4.94 -15.40
CA HIS A 124 -1.35 -5.97 -14.58
C HIS A 124 -2.30 -6.73 -13.68
N GLY A 125 -3.41 -6.10 -13.28
CA GLY A 125 -4.38 -6.66 -12.34
C GLY A 125 -5.37 -7.62 -13.00
N ARG A 126 -5.93 -8.49 -12.18
CA ARG A 126 -6.93 -9.50 -12.54
C ARG A 126 -8.02 -9.54 -11.48
N ASP A 127 -9.20 -10.02 -11.85
CA ASP A 127 -10.27 -10.29 -10.90
C ASP A 127 -9.77 -11.14 -9.72
N GLY A 128 -10.06 -10.71 -8.49
CA GLY A 128 -9.59 -11.35 -7.26
C GLY A 128 -8.18 -10.95 -6.78
N ASP A 129 -7.45 -10.10 -7.50
CA ASP A 129 -6.21 -9.50 -7.00
C ASP A 129 -6.48 -8.44 -5.91
N VAL A 130 -5.42 -7.98 -5.25
CA VAL A 130 -5.48 -6.88 -4.27
C VAL A 130 -4.60 -5.71 -4.70
N LEU A 131 -5.11 -4.48 -4.57
CA LEU A 131 -4.37 -3.24 -4.75
C LEU A 131 -4.23 -2.52 -3.40
N VAL A 132 -3.00 -2.22 -3.00
CA VAL A 132 -2.69 -1.38 -1.83
C VAL A 132 -2.22 0.00 -2.30
N LEU A 133 -2.93 1.06 -1.90
CA LEU A 133 -2.59 2.44 -2.24
C LEU A 133 -2.15 3.22 -1.01
N LEU A 134 -1.00 3.89 -1.11
CA LEU A 134 -0.45 4.73 -0.05
C LEU A 134 -0.49 6.21 -0.48
N SER A 135 -1.20 7.04 0.28
CA SER A 135 -1.30 8.48 0.03
C SER A 135 -1.45 9.25 1.34
N THR A 136 -0.44 10.00 1.74
CA THR A 136 -0.44 10.77 3.00
C THR A 136 -1.53 11.83 3.08
N SER A 137 -2.09 12.27 1.94
CA SER A 137 -3.25 13.16 1.90
C SER A 137 -4.57 12.43 1.61
N GLY A 138 -4.49 11.22 1.06
CA GLY A 138 -5.62 10.50 0.46
C GLY A 138 -6.26 11.23 -0.73
N ARG A 139 -5.59 12.23 -1.30
CA ARG A 139 -6.13 13.14 -2.34
C ARG A 139 -5.40 13.07 -3.67
N SER A 140 -4.35 12.26 -3.78
CA SER A 140 -3.59 12.09 -5.02
C SER A 140 -4.51 11.61 -6.16
N PRO A 141 -4.71 12.39 -7.24
CA PRO A 141 -5.64 12.01 -8.31
C PRO A 141 -5.31 10.66 -8.94
N ASN A 142 -4.02 10.37 -9.12
CA ASN A 142 -3.54 9.10 -9.67
C ASN A 142 -3.85 7.88 -8.79
N ALA A 143 -3.80 8.02 -7.47
CA ALA A 143 -4.20 6.97 -6.54
C ALA A 143 -5.72 6.77 -6.57
N VAL A 144 -6.50 7.85 -6.58
CA VAL A 144 -7.97 7.77 -6.63
C VAL A 144 -8.45 7.14 -7.95
N ALA A 145 -7.84 7.50 -9.08
CA ALA A 145 -8.14 6.89 -10.38
C ALA A 145 -7.79 5.40 -10.40
N ALA A 146 -6.64 5.01 -9.84
CA ALA A 146 -6.26 3.61 -9.70
C ALA A 146 -7.23 2.80 -8.84
N ALA A 147 -7.70 3.37 -7.72
CA ALA A 147 -8.71 2.73 -6.88
C ALA A 147 -10.01 2.46 -7.66
N ARG A 148 -10.47 3.43 -8.45
CA ARG A 148 -11.68 3.24 -9.29
C ARG A 148 -11.48 2.15 -10.34
N ARG A 149 -10.37 2.21 -11.08
CA ARG A 149 -10.05 1.21 -12.13
C ARG A 149 -9.89 -0.19 -11.54
N ALA A 150 -9.28 -0.32 -10.37
CA ALA A 150 -9.16 -1.60 -9.68
C ALA A 150 -10.53 -2.24 -9.40
N ARG A 151 -11.48 -1.45 -8.88
CA ARG A 151 -12.83 -1.96 -8.61
C ARG A 151 -13.57 -2.37 -9.88
N GLU A 152 -13.39 -1.64 -10.97
CA GLU A 152 -13.93 -2.01 -12.28
C GLU A 152 -13.36 -3.35 -12.78
N CYS A 153 -12.12 -3.68 -12.40
CA CYS A 153 -11.44 -4.94 -12.72
C CYS A 153 -11.69 -6.07 -11.70
N GLY A 154 -12.56 -5.89 -10.69
CA GLY A 154 -12.79 -6.89 -9.65
C GLY A 154 -11.64 -7.06 -8.65
N ILE A 155 -10.79 -6.04 -8.54
CA ILE A 155 -9.63 -6.01 -7.63
C ILE A 155 -10.06 -5.36 -6.32
N THR A 156 -9.73 -5.99 -5.19
CA THR A 156 -9.98 -5.41 -3.85
C THR A 156 -9.01 -4.26 -3.59
N VAL A 157 -9.51 -3.13 -3.12
CA VAL A 157 -8.72 -1.92 -2.87
C VAL A 157 -8.57 -1.64 -1.38
N LEU A 158 -7.33 -1.65 -0.90
CA LEU A 158 -6.95 -1.27 0.46
C LEU A 158 -6.17 0.04 0.41
N ALA A 159 -6.47 0.99 1.29
CA ALA A 159 -5.83 2.30 1.30
C ALA A 159 -5.19 2.67 2.64
N MET A 160 -3.89 2.98 2.64
CA MET A 160 -3.23 3.65 3.75
C MET A 160 -3.20 5.16 3.47
N THR A 161 -3.93 5.93 4.27
CA THR A 161 -4.12 7.37 4.05
C THR A 161 -3.68 8.21 5.25
N GLY A 162 -3.55 9.53 5.06
CA GLY A 162 -3.57 10.46 6.19
C GLY A 162 -4.99 10.72 6.68
N PRO A 163 -5.28 11.92 7.24
CA PRO A 163 -6.56 12.19 7.87
C PRO A 163 -7.76 11.94 6.95
N ALA A 164 -8.80 11.31 7.50
CA ALA A 164 -10.10 11.13 6.87
C ALA A 164 -11.07 12.24 7.35
N PRO A 165 -12.09 12.61 6.54
CA PRO A 165 -12.46 12.04 5.25
C PRO A 165 -11.56 12.53 4.09
N ASN A 166 -11.26 11.61 3.17
CA ASN A 166 -10.53 11.91 1.94
C ASN A 166 -11.04 11.07 0.75
N PRO A 167 -10.82 11.50 -0.50
CA PRO A 167 -11.38 10.84 -1.69
C PRO A 167 -10.90 9.40 -1.89
N LEU A 168 -9.65 9.08 -1.53
CA LEU A 168 -9.13 7.72 -1.68
C LEU A 168 -9.82 6.77 -0.70
N ALA A 169 -9.92 7.15 0.58
CA ALA A 169 -10.61 6.36 1.59
C ALA A 169 -12.10 6.15 1.27
N ALA A 170 -12.74 7.12 0.58
CA ALA A 170 -14.14 7.01 0.18
C ALA A 170 -14.39 6.03 -0.99
N VAL A 171 -13.34 5.70 -1.76
CA VAL A 171 -13.43 4.81 -2.93
C VAL A 171 -12.85 3.42 -2.64
N ALA A 172 -11.91 3.31 -1.69
CA ALA A 172 -11.35 2.04 -1.25
C ALA A 172 -12.39 1.15 -0.56
N ASP A 173 -12.18 -0.17 -0.59
CA ASP A 173 -13.03 -1.12 0.13
C ASP A 173 -12.78 -1.07 1.65
N GLU A 174 -11.51 -0.93 2.05
CA GLU A 174 -11.12 -0.59 3.42
C GLU A 174 -9.98 0.43 3.43
N ALA A 175 -9.94 1.28 4.46
CA ALA A 175 -8.87 2.26 4.64
C ALA A 175 -8.37 2.28 6.09
N VAL A 176 -7.05 2.45 6.24
CA VAL A 176 -6.38 2.83 7.48
C VAL A 176 -5.96 4.28 7.35
N ALA A 177 -6.51 5.14 8.21
CA ALA A 177 -6.27 6.58 8.17
C ALA A 177 -5.43 7.00 9.37
N ILE A 178 -4.33 7.70 9.12
CA ILE A 178 -3.47 8.25 10.18
C ILE A 178 -3.88 9.70 10.43
N ASP A 179 -4.40 9.99 11.62
CA ASP A 179 -4.78 11.35 11.99
C ASP A 179 -3.55 12.17 12.39
N SER A 180 -2.88 12.72 11.37
CA SER A 180 -1.81 13.68 11.57
C SER A 180 -1.80 14.69 10.43
N PRO A 181 -1.61 15.98 10.72
CA PRO A 181 -1.46 17.00 9.67
C PRO A 181 -0.08 16.92 8.99
N TRP A 182 0.85 16.11 9.48
CA TRP A 182 2.23 16.08 9.04
C TRP A 182 2.53 14.86 8.15
N THR A 183 2.91 15.13 6.90
CA THR A 183 3.29 14.09 5.92
C THR A 183 4.31 13.09 6.48
N ALA A 184 5.33 13.57 7.19
CA ALA A 184 6.38 12.72 7.76
C ALA A 184 5.82 11.74 8.81
N THR A 185 5.01 12.22 9.76
CA THR A 185 4.35 11.36 10.75
C THR A 185 3.43 10.34 10.08
N VAL A 186 2.65 10.75 9.08
CA VAL A 186 1.79 9.83 8.33
C VAL A 186 2.62 8.74 7.64
N GLN A 187 3.75 9.10 7.01
CA GLN A 187 4.65 8.12 6.38
C GLN A 187 5.25 7.16 7.40
N GLU A 188 5.75 7.64 8.53
CA GLU A 188 6.29 6.78 9.58
C GLU A 188 5.24 5.79 10.11
N CYS A 189 4.00 6.24 10.31
CA CYS A 189 2.89 5.37 10.67
C CYS A 189 2.49 4.40 9.55
N HIS A 190 2.53 4.80 8.27
CA HIS A 190 2.33 3.87 7.13
C HIS A 190 3.39 2.77 7.10
N LEU A 191 4.64 3.07 7.43
CA LEU A 191 5.70 2.07 7.55
C LEU A 191 5.43 1.08 8.70
N VAL A 192 4.95 1.56 9.84
CA VAL A 192 4.50 0.66 10.92
C VAL A 192 3.31 -0.19 10.48
N ALA A 193 2.32 0.42 9.83
CA ALA A 193 1.12 -0.27 9.35
C ALA A 193 1.45 -1.37 8.33
N LEU A 194 2.36 -1.11 7.39
CA LEU A 194 2.77 -2.13 6.42
C LEU A 194 3.57 -3.26 7.08
N HIS A 195 4.37 -2.99 8.12
CA HIS A 195 5.05 -4.06 8.87
C HIS A 195 4.07 -4.91 9.67
N LEU A 196 3.03 -4.32 10.25
CA LEU A 196 1.95 -5.06 10.90
C LEU A 196 1.19 -5.93 9.89
N LEU A 197 0.88 -5.40 8.71
CA LEU A 197 0.29 -6.15 7.59
C LEU A 197 1.15 -7.35 7.21
N CYS A 198 2.46 -7.15 7.00
CA CYS A 198 3.40 -8.23 6.68
C CYS A 198 3.50 -9.27 7.80
N ALA A 199 3.49 -8.84 9.07
CA ALA A 199 3.53 -9.75 10.21
C ALA A 199 2.28 -10.65 10.25
N ALA A 200 1.10 -10.06 10.06
CA ALA A 200 -0.17 -10.80 10.02
C ALA A 200 -0.25 -11.74 8.82
N PHE A 201 0.22 -11.29 7.65
CA PHE A 201 0.35 -12.11 6.46
C PHE A 201 1.23 -13.35 6.69
N ASP A 202 2.46 -13.15 7.17
CA ASP A 202 3.39 -14.25 7.45
C ASP A 202 2.78 -15.23 8.47
N ALA A 203 2.14 -14.72 9.53
CA ALA A 203 1.48 -15.56 10.54
C ALA A 203 0.39 -16.46 9.92
N ALA A 204 -0.43 -15.93 9.01
CA ALA A 204 -1.46 -16.69 8.32
C ALA A 204 -0.87 -17.75 7.38
N VAL A 205 0.11 -17.37 6.54
CA VAL A 205 0.78 -18.30 5.62
C VAL A 205 1.43 -19.48 6.35
N LEU A 206 2.05 -19.22 7.50
CA LEU A 206 2.73 -20.26 8.29
C LEU A 206 1.77 -21.16 9.06
N ALA A 207 0.60 -20.66 9.45
CA ALA A 207 -0.43 -21.46 10.10
C ALA A 207 -1.01 -22.51 9.13
N ASP A 208 -1.15 -22.14 7.85
CA ASP A 208 -1.69 -23.00 6.79
C ASP A 208 -0.65 -23.87 6.09
N SER A 209 0.64 -23.60 6.31
CA SER A 209 1.71 -24.46 5.80
C SER A 209 1.62 -25.83 6.47
N PRO A 210 1.41 -26.94 5.73
CA PRO A 210 1.41 -28.26 6.32
C PRO A 210 2.75 -28.47 7.02
N ARG A 211 2.73 -28.70 8.33
CA ARG A 211 3.95 -28.96 9.12
C ARG A 211 4.68 -30.12 8.43
N ILE A 212 5.76 -29.82 7.72
CA ILE A 212 6.58 -30.86 7.11
C ILE A 212 7.08 -31.73 8.28
N SER A 213 6.64 -32.99 8.31
CA SER A 213 7.19 -34.00 9.21
C SER A 213 8.69 -34.04 8.98
N THR A 214 9.46 -33.60 9.97
CA THR A 214 10.92 -33.73 9.95
C THR A 214 11.29 -35.20 10.09
N SER A 215 11.31 -35.93 8.98
CA SER A 215 11.92 -37.24 8.88
C SER A 215 12.68 -37.33 7.56
N ASN A 216 13.98 -37.06 7.62
CA ASN A 216 14.99 -38.01 7.17
C ASN A 216 16.38 -37.44 7.48
N HIS A 217 16.97 -37.99 8.54
CA HIS A 217 18.42 -38.06 8.67
C HIS A 217 18.95 -38.80 7.44
N VAL A 218 19.72 -38.13 6.60
CA VAL A 218 20.56 -38.79 5.61
C VAL A 218 21.79 -39.29 6.36
N GLU A 219 21.83 -40.60 6.63
CA GLU A 219 23.08 -41.28 6.98
C GLU A 219 24.02 -41.18 5.78
N VAL A 220 25.14 -40.48 5.99
CA VAL A 220 26.28 -40.49 5.08
C VAL A 220 26.99 -41.83 5.28
N VAL A 221 26.84 -42.74 4.33
CA VAL A 221 27.70 -43.94 4.26
C VAL A 221 28.99 -43.54 3.55
N GLN A 222 30.11 -43.76 4.23
CA GLN A 222 31.48 -43.61 3.73
C GLN A 222 31.84 -44.66 2.68
#